data_AF-A0A944V897-F1
#
_entry.id   AF-A0A944V897-F1
#
_cell.length_a   1.000
_cell.length_b   1.000
_cell.length_c   1.000
_cell.angle_alpha   90.00
_cell.angle_beta   90.00
_cell.angle_gamma   90.00
#
_symmetry.space_group_name_H-M   'P 1'
#
loop_
_entity.id
_entity.type
_entity.pdbx_description
1 polymer ?
#
loop_
_entity_poly.entity_id
_entity_poly.type
_entity_poly.pdbx_seq_one_letter_code
_entity_poly.pdbx_strand_id
1 'polypeptide(L)' 'MHLWAQGLLAFLQQHVTQPAFSCRLRWQPRTLTLWDNRGCIHQAFNDYDGFRREMYRTTVNGEVPR' A
#
# COMPACT_ATOMS: atom_id res chain seq x y z
N MET A 1 -2.07 27.13 12.42
CA MET A 1 -1.31 26.71 11.21
C MET A 1 -1.40 25.20 10.90
N HIS A 2 -1.75 24.32 11.85
CA HIS A 2 -1.76 22.85 11.62
C HIS A 2 -3.09 22.24 11.13
N LEU A 3 -4.23 22.91 11.33
CA LEU A 3 -5.55 22.34 11.00
C LEU A 3 -5.80 22.22 9.48
N TRP A 4 -5.32 23.19 8.70
CA TRP A 4 -5.47 23.18 7.24
C TRP A 4 -4.70 22.04 6.58
N ALA A 5 -3.50 21.73 7.08
CA ALA A 5 -2.69 20.62 6.59
C ALA A 5 -3.36 19.26 6.88
N GLN A 6 -4.00 19.11 8.04
CA GLN A 6 -4.73 17.90 8.39
C GLN A 6 -5.93 17.67 7.47
N GLY A 7 -6.71 18.73 7.20
CA GLY A 7 -7.86 18.65 6.28
C GLY A 7 -7.46 18.25 4.87
N LEU A 8 -6.40 18.88 4.33
CA LEU A 8 -5.89 18.55 3.00
C LEU A 8 -5.33 17.11 2.94
N LEU A 9 -4.56 16.70 3.95
CA LEU A 9 -4.02 15.35 3.99
C LEU A 9 -5.13 14.30 4.06
N ALA A 10 -6.14 14.52 4.91
CA ALA A 10 -7.29 13.63 5.02
C ALA A 10 -8.04 13.51 3.68
N PHE A 11 -8.27 14.63 2.99
CA PHE A 11 -8.87 14.64 1.66
C PHE A 11 -8.06 13.81 0.65
N LEU A 12 -6.74 14.03 0.57
CA LEU A 12 -5.86 13.30 -0.34
C LEU A 12 -5.83 11.80 -0.03
N GLN A 13 -5.72 11.44 1.26
CA GLN A 13 -5.76 10.05 1.70
C GLN A 13 -7.08 9.36 1.35
N GLN A 14 -8.21 10.03 1.61
CA GLN A 14 -9.54 9.52 1.27
C GLN A 14 -9.70 9.34 -0.25
N HIS A 15 -9.16 10.25 -1.06
CA HIS A 15 -9.23 10.16 -2.51
C HIS A 15 -8.40 9.00 -3.06
N VAL A 16 -7.12 8.90 -2.69
CA VAL A 16 -6.21 7.88 -3.26
C VAL A 16 -6.50 6.45 -2.78
N THR A 17 -7.25 6.28 -1.68
CA THR A 17 -7.62 4.97 -1.12
C THR A 17 -9.01 4.47 -1.56
N GLN A 18 -9.70 5.19 -2.46
CA GLN A 18 -10.99 4.74 -2.97
C GLN A 18 -10.89 3.38 -3.67
N PRO A 19 -11.92 2.51 -3.54
CA PRO A 19 -11.93 1.20 -4.19
C PRO A 19 -11.64 1.23 -5.70
N ALA A 20 -12.09 2.28 -6.39
CA ALA A 20 -11.89 2.50 -7.82
C ALA A 20 -10.40 2.59 -8.25
N PHE A 21 -9.50 2.95 -7.34
CA PHE A 21 -8.06 3.04 -7.58
C PHE A 21 -7.27 1.89 -6.96
N SER A 22 -7.97 0.87 -6.45
CA SER A 22 -7.36 -0.23 -5.70
C SER A 22 -7.57 -1.57 -6.39
N CYS A 23 -6.64 -2.49 -6.14
CA CYS A 23 -6.84 -3.92 -6.39
C CYS A 23 -6.52 -4.70 -5.11
N ARG A 24 -7.20 -5.83 -4.91
CA ARG A 24 -6.95 -6.72 -3.77
C ARG A 24 -6.39 -8.05 -4.25
N LEU A 25 -5.09 -8.24 -4.02
CA LEU A 25 -4.41 -9.49 -4.30
C LEU A 25 -4.79 -10.56 -3.25
N ARG A 26 -5.22 -11.73 -3.71
CA ARG A 26 -5.34 -12.93 -2.88
C ARG A 26 -4.08 -13.78 -3.03
N TRP A 27 -3.34 -13.95 -1.94
CA TRP A 27 -2.10 -14.72 -1.93
C TRP A 27 -2.36 -16.21 -2.10
N GLN A 28 -1.54 -16.86 -2.91
CA GLN A 28 -1.45 -18.31 -3.03
C GLN A 28 0.02 -18.73 -3.01
N PRO A 29 0.34 -19.99 -2.64
CA PRO A 29 1.70 -20.50 -2.77
C PRO A 29 2.28 -20.20 -4.15
N ARG A 30 3.54 -19.75 -4.19
CA ARG A 30 4.27 -19.38 -5.42
C ARG A 30 3.75 -18.11 -6.14
N THR A 31 2.85 -17.34 -5.54
CA THR A 31 2.50 -16.01 -6.05
C THR A 31 3.70 -15.07 -5.92
N LEU A 32 4.10 -14.46 -7.02
CA LEU A 32 5.07 -13.36 -7.06
C LEU A 32 4.34 -12.09 -7.45
N THR A 33 4.56 -11.00 -6.71
CA THR A 33 4.07 -9.68 -7.09
C THR A 33 5.18 -8.66 -7.09
N LEU A 34 4.99 -7.66 -7.94
CA LEU A 34 5.83 -6.49 -8.06
C LEU A 34 4.90 -5.28 -8.08
N TRP A 35 5.29 -4.20 -7.40
CA TRP A 35 4.60 -2.93 -7.45
C TRP A 35 5.64 -1.81 -7.53
N ASP A 36 5.28 -0.72 -8.21
CA ASP A 36 6.11 0.47 -8.25
C ASP A 36 5.89 1.29 -6.97
N ASN A 37 6.93 1.38 -6.14
CA ASN A 37 6.86 2.09 -4.86
C ASN A 37 6.87 3.62 -5.01
N ARG A 38 6.94 4.16 -6.24
CA ARG A 38 6.78 5.59 -6.56
C ARG A 38 5.32 5.96 -6.86
N GLY A 39 4.57 5.03 -7.45
CA GLY A 39 3.21 5.28 -7.95
C GLY A 39 2.10 4.58 -7.19
N CYS A 40 2.42 3.66 -6.27
CA CYS A 40 1.43 2.86 -5.57
C CYS A 40 1.61 2.92 -4.05
N ILE A 41 0.49 2.86 -3.34
CA ILE A 41 0.41 2.61 -1.91
C ILE A 41 -0.14 1.20 -1.71
N HIS A 42 0.35 0.48 -0.70
CA HIS A 42 -0.14 -0.86 -0.36
C HIS A 42 -0.48 -0.94 1.13
N GLN A 43 -1.45 -1.80 1.46
CA GLN A 43 -1.88 -2.06 2.82
C GLN A 43 -1.90 -3.57 3.06
N ALA A 44 -1.32 -3.99 4.19
CA ALA A 44 -1.52 -5.33 4.72
C ALA A 44 -2.84 -5.36 5.51
N PHE A 45 -3.69 -6.32 5.21
CA PHE A 45 -4.90 -6.60 6.00
C PHE A 45 -4.56 -7.66 7.04
N ASN A 46 -4.91 -7.40 8.30
CA ASN A 46 -4.75 -8.38 9.38
C ASN A 46 -6.06 -9.17 9.56
N ASP A 47 -6.43 -9.94 8.55
CA ASP A 47 -7.70 -10.70 8.49
C ASP A 47 -7.48 -12.22 8.46
N TYR A 48 -6.45 -12.69 9.17
CA TYR A 48 -6.00 -14.09 9.20
C TYR A 48 -5.66 -14.57 10.63
N ASP A 49 -6.46 -14.16 11.61
CA ASP A 49 -6.25 -14.49 13.03
C ASP A 49 -6.05 -15.99 13.26
N GLY A 50 -5.03 -16.33 14.05
CA GLY A 50 -4.67 -17.73 14.36
C GLY A 50 -3.80 -18.42 13.30
N PHE A 51 -3.49 -17.77 12.18
CA PHE A 51 -2.67 -18.35 11.12
C PHE A 51 -1.33 -17.61 10.95
N ARG A 52 -0.24 -18.35 10.72
CA ARG A 52 1.05 -17.76 10.34
C ARG A 52 1.01 -17.34 8.88
N ARG A 53 1.38 -16.08 8.61
CA ARG A 53 1.58 -15.56 7.26
C ARG A 53 3.00 -15.03 7.11
N GLU A 54 3.78 -15.63 6.22
CA GLU A 54 5.18 -15.28 5.97
C GLU A 54 5.40 -15.02 4.48
N MET A 55 6.13 -13.95 4.17
CA MET A 55 6.48 -13.57 2.81
C MET A 55 7.94 -13.17 2.75
N TYR A 56 8.59 -13.44 1.62
CA TYR A 56 9.94 -12.94 1.33
C TYR A 56 9.83 -11.76 0.36
N ARG A 57 10.54 -10.67 0.68
CA ARG A 57 10.56 -9.46 -0.14
C ARG A 57 11.99 -9.02 -0.35
N THR A 58 12.30 -8.60 -1.58
CA THR A 58 13.45 -7.77 -1.89
C THR A 58 12.96 -6.42 -2.43
N THR A 59 13.85 -5.43 -2.44
CA THR A 59 13.55 -4.08 -2.91
C THR A 59 14.65 -3.62 -3.86
N VAL A 60 14.27 -2.98 -4.95
CA VAL A 60 15.20 -2.29 -5.84
C VAL A 60 15.46 -0.89 -5.30
N ASN A 61 16.72 -0.45 -5.30
CA ASN A 61 17.08 0.89 -4.84
C ASN A 61 16.44 1.97 -5.72
N GLY A 62 15.93 3.03 -5.09
CA GLY A 62 15.28 4.15 -5.78
C GLY A 62 16.23 5.33 -6.05
N GLU A 63 15.62 6.45 -6.43
CA GLU A 63 16.29 7.74 -6.65
C GLU A 63 15.54 8.85 -5.89
N VAL A 64 16.13 10.05 -5.82
CA VAL A 64 15.46 11.23 -5.25
C VAL A 64 14.24 11.59 -6.14
N PRO A 65 13.04 11.78 -5.56
CA PRO A 65 11.86 12.24 -6.32
C PRO A 65 12.13 13.59 -7.01
N ARG A 66 11.61 13.75 -8.24
CA ARG A 66 11.68 15.01 -8.99
C ARG A 66 10.50 15.91 -8.67
#